data_AF-A0A3N0CEZ6-F1
#
_entry.id   AF-A0A3N0CEZ6-F1
#
_cell.length_a   1.000
_cell.length_b   1.000
_cell.length_c   1.000
_cell.angle_alpha   90.00
_cell.angle_beta   90.00
_cell.angle_gamma   90.00
#
_symmetry.space_group_name_H-M   'P 1'
#
loop_
_entity.id
_entity.type
_entity.pdbx_description
1 polymer ?
#
loop_
_entity_poly.entity_id
_entity_poly.type
_entity_poly.pdbx_seq_one_letter_code
_entity_poly.pdbx_strand_id
1 'polypeptide(L)'
;MLKVRSESATRLQRIRDSGRLFHFRDRNGREVDLVLESDDRRVAGVETKASGSVAGADFRGLTFLRDKLGSRFSLGVVFYTGTKPLPFGERLWALPYSALWS
;
A
#
# COMPACT_ATOMS: atom_id res chain seq x y z
N MET A 1 -9.77 7.20 14.40
CA MET A 1 -10.49 6.71 13.20
C MET A 1 -9.81 7.36 12.00
N LEU A 2 -9.40 6.61 10.96
CA LEU A 2 -8.97 7.20 9.69
C LEU A 2 -10.13 8.03 9.14
N LYS A 3 -10.21 9.30 9.54
CA LYS A 3 -11.12 10.27 8.92
C LYS A 3 -10.36 10.78 7.71
N VAL A 4 -10.35 9.95 6.65
CA VAL A 4 -10.11 10.44 5.30
C VAL A 4 -11.25 11.44 5.06
N ARG A 5 -10.99 12.73 5.27
CA ARG A 5 -11.92 13.77 4.81
C ARG A 5 -12.02 13.61 3.29
N SER A 6 -13.14 13.09 2.87
CA SER A 6 -13.58 13.00 1.50
C SER A 6 -15.07 13.28 1.58
N GLU A 7 -15.55 14.29 0.89
CA GLU A 7 -16.98 14.58 0.70
C GLU A 7 -17.65 13.51 -0.19
N SER A 8 -17.18 12.26 -0.11
CA SER A 8 -17.34 11.25 -1.14
C SER A 8 -16.83 9.89 -0.65
N ALA A 9 -17.74 9.03 -0.19
CA ALA A 9 -17.52 7.77 0.53
C ALA A 9 -16.28 6.94 0.10
N THR A 10 -15.28 6.82 0.98
CA THR A 10 -14.18 5.85 0.92
C THR A 10 -14.59 4.61 1.74
N ARG A 11 -14.54 3.41 1.14
CA ARG A 11 -14.91 2.15 1.82
C ARG A 11 -13.65 1.46 2.33
N LEU A 12 -13.57 1.23 3.64
CA LEU A 12 -12.50 0.48 4.32
C LEU A 12 -13.15 -0.75 4.97
N GLN A 13 -12.67 -1.97 4.66
CA GLN A 13 -13.17 -3.22 5.27
C GLN A 13 -12.09 -3.83 6.19
N ARG A 14 -12.42 -4.13 7.45
CA ARG A 14 -11.45 -4.58 8.47
C ARG A 14 -11.14 -6.09 8.36
N ILE A 15 -9.86 -6.47 8.44
CA ILE A 15 -9.41 -7.89 8.49
C ILE A 15 -8.61 -8.16 9.80
N ARG A 16 -9.26 -8.72 10.84
CA ARG A 16 -8.70 -9.27 12.13
C ARG A 16 -7.75 -8.37 12.98
N ASP A 17 -7.21 -8.90 14.09
CA ASP A 17 -7.18 -8.23 15.42
C ASP A 17 -5.81 -7.86 16.03
N SER A 18 -4.81 -7.55 15.22
CA SER A 18 -3.58 -6.90 15.71
C SER A 18 -3.03 -6.03 14.58
N GLY A 19 -3.34 -4.73 14.65
CA GLY A 19 -3.28 -3.81 13.50
C GLY A 19 -4.58 -3.77 12.71
N ARG A 20 -4.96 -2.60 12.21
CA ARG A 20 -6.18 -2.43 11.43
C ARG A 20 -5.85 -2.60 9.95
N LEU A 21 -6.28 -3.71 9.36
CA LEU A 21 -6.12 -4.00 7.94
C LEU A 21 -7.32 -3.47 7.16
N PHE A 22 -7.05 -2.89 5.98
CA PHE A 22 -8.07 -2.35 5.10
C PHE A 22 -7.74 -2.64 3.63
N HIS A 23 -8.75 -2.58 2.78
CA HIS A 23 -8.60 -2.40 1.35
C HIS A 23 -8.93 -0.95 0.99
N PHE A 24 -8.17 -0.32 0.09
CA PHE A 24 -8.40 1.06 -0.33
C PHE A 24 -8.80 1.14 -1.80
N ARG A 25 -9.88 1.86 -2.09
CA ARG A 25 -10.28 2.23 -3.44
C ARG A 25 -10.91 3.63 -3.47
N ASP A 26 -10.51 4.46 -4.43
CA ASP A 26 -11.10 5.78 -4.64
C ASP A 26 -11.98 5.87 -5.89
N ARG A 27 -12.65 7.01 -6.08
CA ARG A 27 -13.53 7.26 -7.23
C ARG A 27 -12.79 7.43 -8.55
N ASN A 28 -11.49 7.66 -8.51
CA ASN A 28 -10.63 7.79 -9.69
C ASN A 28 -10.04 6.44 -10.10
N GLY A 29 -10.51 5.34 -9.50
CA GLY A 29 -10.05 3.99 -9.78
C GLY A 29 -8.66 3.67 -9.21
N ARG A 30 -8.13 4.49 -8.30
CA ARG A 30 -6.90 4.13 -7.57
C ARG A 30 -7.23 3.08 -6.53
N GLU A 31 -6.40 2.05 -6.45
CA GLU A 31 -6.61 0.89 -5.59
C GLU A 31 -5.31 0.54 -4.87
N VAL A 32 -5.43 0.06 -3.64
CA VAL A 32 -4.33 -0.59 -2.90
C VAL A 32 -4.93 -1.81 -2.21
N ASP A 33 -4.42 -2.98 -2.56
CA ASP A 33 -4.95 -4.28 -2.14
C ASP A 33 -5.07 -4.39 -0.61
N LEU A 34 -3.99 -4.01 0.09
CA LEU A 34 -3.90 -4.05 1.54
C LEU A 34 -3.28 -2.77 2.10
N VAL A 35 -3.92 -2.19 3.10
CA VAL A 35 -3.47 -1.04 3.87
C VAL A 35 -3.48 -1.43 5.35
N LEU A 36 -2.33 -1.34 5.99
CA LEU A 36 -2.18 -1.61 7.42
C LEU A 36 -2.07 -0.29 8.18
N GLU A 37 -2.92 -0.09 9.17
CA GLU A 37 -2.82 1.02 10.13
C GLU A 37 -2.44 0.47 11.52
N SER A 38 -1.31 0.91 12.04
CA SER A 38 -0.88 0.62 13.42
C SER A 38 -1.66 1.46 14.44
N ASP A 39 -1.46 1.16 15.72
CA ASP A 39 -2.11 1.89 16.81
C ASP A 39 -1.61 3.35 16.91
N ASP A 40 -0.35 3.60 16.56
CA ASP A 40 0.26 4.94 16.48
C ASP A 40 -0.08 5.71 15.18
N ARG A 41 -1.08 5.24 14.41
CA ARG A 41 -1.61 5.89 13.19
C ARG A 41 -0.66 5.92 12.00
N ARG A 42 0.42 5.14 12.02
CA ARG A 42 1.25 4.89 10.84
C ARG A 42 0.54 3.98 9.86
N VAL A 43 0.81 4.16 8.58
CA VAL A 43 0.15 3.47 7.49
C VAL A 43 1.18 2.84 6.56
N ALA A 44 1.06 1.54 6.30
CA ALA A 44 1.78 0.86 5.24
C ALA A 44 0.80 0.38 4.16
N GLY A 45 1.23 0.37 2.90
CA GLY A 45 0.46 -0.14 1.78
C GLY A 45 1.16 -1.32 1.11
N VAL A 46 0.40 -2.29 0.65
CA VAL A 46 0.87 -3.46 -0.07
C VAL A 46 0.01 -3.69 -1.31
N GLU A 47 0.67 -3.94 -2.43
CA GLU A 47 0.08 -4.46 -3.66
C GLU A 47 0.76 -5.77 -4.04
N THR A 48 0.07 -6.64 -4.78
CA THR A 48 0.62 -7.90 -5.28
C THR A 48 0.55 -7.96 -6.80
N LYS A 49 1.59 -8.51 -7.43
CA LYS A 49 1.67 -8.64 -8.89
C LYS A 49 2.17 -10.03 -9.28
N ALA A 50 1.46 -10.68 -10.19
CA ALA A 50 1.89 -11.95 -10.79
C ALA A 50 2.76 -11.71 -12.04
N SER A 51 3.81 -10.90 -11.91
CA SER A 51 4.72 -10.54 -13.01
C SER A 51 6.16 -10.47 -12.51
N GLY A 52 7.11 -10.86 -13.38
CA GLY A 52 8.55 -10.77 -13.12
C GLY A 52 9.12 -9.37 -13.26
N SER A 53 8.34 -8.44 -13.81
CA SER A 53 8.68 -7.02 -13.92
C SER A 53 7.61 -6.14 -13.27
N VAL A 54 8.06 -4.97 -12.81
CA VAL A 54 7.28 -3.94 -12.13
C VAL A 54 7.61 -2.60 -12.77
N ALA A 55 6.59 -1.76 -12.94
CA ALA A 55 6.71 -0.42 -13.51
C ALA A 55 6.14 0.61 -12.53
N GLY A 56 6.49 1.89 -12.71
CA GLY A 56 5.95 2.95 -11.84
C GLY A 56 4.41 3.03 -11.83
N ALA A 57 3.76 2.56 -12.89
CA ALA A 57 2.32 2.45 -12.97
C ALA A 57 1.70 1.50 -11.92
N ASP A 58 2.46 0.50 -11.45
CA ASP A 58 2.07 -0.44 -10.39
C ASP A 58 2.16 0.19 -8.99
N PHE A 59 2.66 1.42 -8.88
CA PHE A 59 2.76 2.14 -7.60
C PHE A 59 1.76 3.29 -7.52
N ARG A 60 0.81 3.40 -8.45
CA ARG A 60 -0.10 4.55 -8.52
C ARG A 60 -0.96 4.70 -7.26
N GLY A 61 -1.48 3.61 -6.72
CA GLY A 61 -2.23 3.61 -5.46
C GLY A 61 -1.35 3.97 -4.27
N LEU A 62 -0.21 3.30 -4.15
CA LEU A 62 0.77 3.54 -3.07
C LEU A 62 1.33 4.97 -3.08
N THR A 63 1.65 5.52 -4.24
CA THR A 63 2.11 6.90 -4.44
C THR A 63 1.06 7.89 -3.95
N PHE A 64 -0.20 7.68 -4.35
CA PHE A 64 -1.29 8.53 -3.89
C PHE A 64 -1.45 8.49 -2.37
N LEU A 65 -1.39 7.31 -1.74
CA LEU A 65 -1.49 7.19 -0.28
C LEU A 65 -0.30 7.86 0.42
N ARG A 66 0.92 7.66 -0.07
CA ARG A 66 2.13 8.30 0.45
C ARG A 66 1.97 9.81 0.47
N ASP A 67 1.63 10.40 -0.67
CA ASP A 67 1.55 11.85 -0.83
C ASP A 67 0.40 12.43 0.02
N LYS A 68 -0.73 11.73 0.08
CA LYS A 68 -1.90 12.15 0.87
C LYS A 68 -1.69 12.07 2.38
N LEU A 69 -0.93 11.08 2.85
CA LEU A 69 -0.74 10.80 4.28
C LEU A 69 0.56 11.41 4.82
N GLY A 70 1.49 11.82 3.96
CA GLY A 70 2.75 12.46 4.33
C GLY A 70 3.56 11.57 5.27
N SER A 71 3.96 12.12 6.42
CA SER A 71 4.77 11.43 7.43
C SER A 71 4.08 10.23 8.09
N ARG A 72 2.75 10.12 7.98
CA ARG A 72 2.02 8.94 8.49
C ARG A 72 2.19 7.72 7.59
N PHE A 73 2.53 7.89 6.32
CA PHE A 73 2.83 6.76 5.46
C PHE A 73 4.24 6.25 5.77
N SER A 74 4.38 5.00 6.18
CA SER A 74 5.67 4.42 6.51
C SER A 74 6.35 3.83 5.29
N LEU A 75 5.63 3.03 4.51
CA LEU A 75 6.18 2.23 3.42
C LEU A 75 5.07 1.76 2.46
N GLY A 76 5.36 1.73 1.17
CA GLY A 76 4.58 1.06 0.14
C GLY A 76 5.38 -0.05 -0.52
N VAL A 77 4.81 -1.25 -0.61
CA VAL A 77 5.45 -2.42 -1.23
C VAL A 77 4.59 -2.98 -2.35
N VAL A 78 5.20 -3.28 -3.49
CA VAL A 78 4.63 -4.19 -4.50
C VAL A 78 5.37 -5.52 -4.41
N PHE A 79 4.68 -6.60 -4.04
CA PHE A 79 5.26 -7.94 -4.14
C PHE A 79 5.17 -8.46 -5.56
N TYR A 80 6.27 -9.00 -6.08
CA TYR A 80 6.37 -9.44 -7.48
C TYR A 80 7.20 -10.74 -7.62
N THR A 81 7.15 -11.36 -8.81
CA THR A 81 7.79 -12.67 -9.05
C THR A 81 9.24 -12.59 -9.55
N GLY A 82 9.87 -11.41 -9.51
CA GLY A 82 11.30 -11.32 -9.76
C GLY A 82 12.13 -11.73 -8.55
N THR A 83 13.42 -11.38 -8.56
CA THR A 83 14.39 -11.95 -7.63
C THR A 83 15.13 -10.92 -6.78
N LYS A 84 14.88 -9.62 -6.99
CA LYS A 84 15.66 -8.55 -6.34
C LYS A 84 14.73 -7.48 -5.75
N PRO A 85 15.07 -6.92 -4.57
CA PRO A 85 14.47 -5.66 -4.14
C PRO A 85 14.79 -4.55 -5.15
N LEU A 86 13.79 -3.74 -5.51
CA LEU A 86 13.95 -2.61 -6.43
C LEU A 86 13.35 -1.34 -5.80
N PRO A 87 14.10 -0.23 -5.71
CA PRO A 87 13.56 1.04 -5.24
C PRO A 87 12.69 1.69 -6.32
N PHE A 88 11.54 2.25 -5.93
CA PHE A 88 10.62 2.97 -6.82
C PHE A 88 10.34 4.41 -6.35
N GLY A 89 11.21 4.94 -5.50
CA GLY A 89 11.15 6.28 -4.96
C GLY A 89 11.09 6.30 -3.44
N GLU A 90 10.84 7.47 -2.88
CA GLU A 90 10.79 7.65 -1.43
C GLU A 90 9.73 6.75 -0.80
N ARG A 91 10.17 5.86 0.10
CA ARG A 91 9.33 4.90 0.84
C ARG A 91 8.51 3.96 -0.06
N LEU A 92 8.95 3.70 -1.30
CA LEU A 92 8.30 2.78 -2.24
C LEU A 92 9.29 1.73 -2.76
N TRP A 93 8.91 0.47 -2.66
CA TRP A 93 9.75 -0.67 -3.03
C TRP A 93 8.97 -1.75 -3.76
N ALA A 94 9.62 -2.41 -4.72
CA ALA A 94 9.19 -3.72 -5.16
C ALA A 94 10.04 -4.78 -4.46
N LEU A 95 9.39 -5.79 -3.88
CA LEU A 95 10.05 -6.88 -3.16
C LEU A 95 9.67 -8.22 -3.78
N PRO A 96 10.63 -9.15 -3.97
CA PRO A 96 10.30 -10.48 -4.46
C PRO A 96 9.44 -11.21 -3.43
N TYR A 97 8.51 -12.07 -3.87
CA TYR A 97 7.70 -12.88 -2.94
C TYR A 97 8.54 -13.73 -1.98
N SER A 98 9.77 -14.10 -2.37
CA SER A 98 10.71 -14.82 -1.49
C SER A 98 11.08 -14.04 -0.22
N ALA A 99 10.99 -12.70 -0.24
CA ALA A 99 11.28 -11.86 0.91
C ALA A 99 10.25 -12.00 2.05
N LEU A 100 9.09 -12.64 1.81
CA LEU A 100 8.10 -12.93 2.85
C LEU A 100 8.54 -14.04 3.83
N TRP A 101 9.52 -14.86 3.43
CA TRP A 101 9.91 -16.08 4.16
C TRP A 101 11.38 -16.07 4.58
N SER A 102 12.02 -14.91 4.52
CA SER A 102 13.43 -14.72 4.89
C SER A 102 13.60 -14.45 6.39
#